data_AF-A0AA42DJD8-F1
#
_entry.id   AF-A0AA42DJD8-F1
#
_cell.length_a   1.000
_cell.length_b   1.000
_cell.length_c   1.000
_cell.angle_alpha   90.00
_cell.angle_beta   90.00
_cell.angle_gamma   90.00
#
_symmetry.space_group_name_H-M   'P 1'
#
loop_
_entity.id
_entity.type
_entity.pdbx_description
1 polymer ?
#
loop_
_entity_poly.entity_id
_entity_poly.type
_entity_poly.pdbx_seq_one_letter_code
_entity_poly.pdbx_strand_id
1 'polypeptide(L)'
;MGSSDIEQVIIKYKDGTEKVLDKGMVVSTEQDEEEIHVSMSMCNMSGKEVTFYFESLIRAYAQMRGWDDLYEDEIQDLEID
;
A
#
# COMPACT_ATOMS: atom_id res chain seq x y z
N MET A 1 1.62 19.29 -16.00
CA MET A 1 1.17 19.35 -14.59
C MET A 1 2.22 18.59 -13.80
N GLY A 2 3.01 19.27 -12.96
CA GLY A 2 4.08 18.61 -12.21
C GLY A 2 3.46 17.63 -11.21
N SER A 3 3.94 16.39 -11.17
CA SER A 3 3.65 15.55 -10.01
C SER A 3 4.31 16.24 -8.82
N SER A 4 3.51 16.61 -7.83
CA SER A 4 4.06 17.04 -6.56
C SER A 4 4.50 15.77 -5.84
N ASP A 5 5.77 15.40 -5.99
CA ASP A 5 6.33 14.27 -5.27
C ASP A 5 6.25 14.56 -3.76
N ILE A 6 5.74 13.59 -2.98
CA ILE A 6 5.62 13.75 -1.54
C ILE A 6 6.99 13.49 -0.92
N GLU A 7 7.61 14.56 -0.41
CA GLU A 7 8.94 14.52 0.20
C GLU A 7 8.95 13.83 1.57
N GLN A 8 7.90 14.03 2.37
CA GLN A 8 7.77 13.45 3.72
C GLN A 8 6.30 13.34 4.14
N VAL A 9 6.03 12.41 5.06
CA VAL A 9 4.74 12.31 5.77
C VAL A 9 4.95 12.55 7.25
N ILE A 10 4.17 13.47 7.84
CA ILE A 10 4.19 13.76 9.28
C ILE A 10 2.89 13.25 9.90
N ILE A 11 2.99 12.21 10.74
CA ILE A 11 1.87 11.66 11.49
C ILE A 11 1.82 12.36 12.84
N LYS A 12 0.70 13.02 13.14
CA LYS A 12 0.46 13.68 14.42
C LYS A 12 -0.51 12.86 15.25
N TYR A 13 -0.06 12.41 16.41
CA TYR A 13 -0.87 11.61 17.33
C TYR A 13 -1.62 12.49 18.32
N LYS A 14 -2.72 11.95 18.87
CA LYS A 14 -3.59 12.68 19.80
C LYS A 14 -2.90 13.05 21.12
N ASP A 15 -1.85 12.34 21.50
CA ASP A 15 -1.04 12.62 22.69
C ASP A 15 -0.02 13.74 22.47
N GLY A 16 -0.01 14.35 21.28
CA GLY A 16 0.90 15.43 20.90
C GLY A 16 2.25 14.94 20.38
N THR A 17 2.47 13.62 20.31
CA THR A 17 3.67 13.07 19.67
C THR A 17 3.56 13.14 18.14
N GLU A 18 4.70 13.22 17.46
CA GLU A 18 4.78 13.23 16.01
C GLU A 18 5.74 12.15 15.52
N LYS A 19 5.43 11.57 14.37
CA LYS A 19 6.33 10.67 13.64
C LYS A 19 6.53 11.20 12.23
N VAL A 20 7.79 11.40 11.87
CA VAL A 20 8.19 11.80 10.53
C VAL A 20 8.59 10.56 9.75
N LEU A 21 8.09 10.45 8.52
CA LEU A 21 8.47 9.44 7.55
C LEU A 21 9.12 10.16 6.37
N ASP A 22 10.43 9.99 6.22
CA ASP A 22 11.19 10.48 5.06
C ASP A 22 11.12 9.50 3.88
N LYS A 23 10.69 8.26 4.13
CA LYS A 23 10.40 7.25 3.12
C LYS A 23 9.41 6.24 3.68
N GLY A 24 8.40 5.90 2.90
CA GLY A 24 7.47 4.83 3.23
C GLY A 24 6.03 5.13 2.85
N MET A 25 5.14 4.31 3.40
CA MET A 25 3.71 4.34 3.12
C MET A 25 2.92 4.38 4.43
N VAL A 26 1.89 5.21 4.46
CA VAL A 26 0.85 5.23 5.48
C VAL A 26 -0.43 4.71 4.86
N VAL A 27 -1.01 3.70 5.49
CA VAL A 27 -2.29 3.11 5.08
C VAL A 27 -3.31 3.41 6.17
N SER A 28 -4.44 4.02 5.78
CA SER A 28 -5.60 4.20 6.65
C SER A 28 -6.80 3.50 6.05
N THR A 29 -7.57 2.84 6.91
CA THR A 29 -8.78 2.12 6.54
C THR A 29 -9.95 2.69 7.32
N GLU A 30 -10.98 3.12 6.60
CA GLU A 30 -12.25 3.52 7.16
C GLU A 30 -13.32 2.57 6.60
N GLN A 31 -14.17 2.04 7.46
CA GLN A 31 -15.27 1.18 7.06
C GLN A 31 -16.57 1.93 7.30
N ASP A 32 -17.29 2.21 6.22
CA ASP A 32 -18.70 2.58 6.27
C ASP A 32 -19.57 1.33 6.03
N GLU A 33 -20.87 1.43 6.30
CA GLU A 33 -21.83 0.31 6.42
C GLU A 33 -21.61 -0.84 5.43
N GLU A 34 -21.37 -0.54 4.15
CA GLU A 34 -21.14 -1.52 3.09
C GLU A 34 -19.77 -1.41 2.39
N GLU A 35 -18.97 -0.37 2.67
CA GLU A 35 -17.74 -0.07 1.93
C GLU A 35 -16.51 0.04 2.85
N ILE A 36 -15.38 -0.52 2.40
CA ILE A 36 -14.07 -0.31 3.04
C ILE A 36 -13.30 0.69 2.18
N HIS A 37 -13.13 1.90 2.70
CA HIS A 37 -12.28 2.92 2.12
C HIS A 37 -10.84 2.72 2.60
N VAL A 38 -9.95 2.43 1.66
CA VAL A 38 -8.51 2.34 1.91
C VAL A 38 -7.82 3.56 1.29
N SER A 39 -7.19 4.38 2.13
CA SER A 39 -6.36 5.50 1.69
C SER A 39 -4.89 5.19 1.91
N MET A 40 -4.07 5.44 0.90
CA MET A 40 -2.63 5.20 0.94
C MET A 40 -1.88 6.49 0.61
N SER A 41 -1.03 6.94 1.52
CA SER A 41 -0.12 8.07 1.31
C SER A 41 1.32 7.56 1.28
N MET A 42 2.08 7.90 0.25
CA MET A 42 3.43 7.37 0.01
C MET A 42 4.43 8.52 -0.15
N CYS A 43 5.64 8.39 0.40
CA CYS A 43 6.73 9.37 0.25
C CYS A 43 8.04 8.68 -0.12
N ASN A 44 8.80 9.30 -1.03
CA ASN A 44 10.11 8.85 -1.52
C ASN A 44 10.18 7.34 -1.85
N MET A 45 9.14 6.80 -2.49
CA MET A 45 9.11 5.41 -2.96
C MET A 45 9.27 5.35 -4.48
N SER A 46 10.11 4.44 -4.95
CA SER A 46 10.19 4.12 -6.37
C SER A 46 8.96 3.32 -6.83
N GLY A 47 8.62 3.40 -8.12
CA GLY A 47 7.51 2.63 -8.69
C GLY A 47 7.60 1.13 -8.40
N LYS A 48 8.82 0.56 -8.43
CA LYS A 48 9.06 -0.85 -8.11
C LYS A 48 8.70 -1.19 -6.65
N GLU A 49 9.01 -0.30 -5.72
CA GLU A 49 8.66 -0.49 -4.31
C GLU A 49 7.14 -0.42 -4.11
N VAL A 50 6.48 0.51 -4.79
CA VAL A 50 5.01 0.63 -4.78
C VAL A 50 4.37 -0.67 -5.28
N THR A 51 4.80 -1.18 -6.43
CA THR A 51 4.30 -2.44 -7.00
C THR A 51 4.48 -3.60 -6.02
N PHE A 52 5.66 -3.73 -5.42
CA PHE A 52 5.94 -4.79 -4.45
C PHE A 52 5.01 -4.73 -3.23
N TYR A 53 4.71 -3.53 -2.72
CA TYR A 53 3.77 -3.36 -1.61
C TYR A 53 2.35 -3.78 -1.98
N PHE A 54 1.87 -3.39 -3.17
CA PHE A 54 0.54 -3.78 -3.65
C PHE A 54 0.43 -5.29 -3.86
N GLU A 55 1.42 -5.92 -4.52
CA GLU A 55 1.43 -7.38 -4.69
C GLU A 55 1.41 -8.11 -3.36
N SER A 56 2.17 -7.63 -2.37
CA SER A 56 2.21 -8.20 -1.03
C SER A 56 0.85 -8.09 -0.32
N LEU A 57 0.14 -6.97 -0.48
CA LEU A 57 -1.19 -6.77 0.08
C LEU A 57 -2.22 -7.73 -0.54
N ILE A 58 -2.21 -7.88 -1.86
CA ILE A 58 -3.16 -8.77 -2.56
C ILE A 58 -2.85 -10.24 -2.21
N ARG A 59 -1.58 -10.63 -2.14
CA ARG A 59 -1.15 -11.98 -1.69
C ARG A 59 -1.63 -12.28 -0.28
N ALA A 60 -1.41 -11.36 0.66
CA ALA A 60 -1.86 -11.52 2.04
C ALA A 60 -3.39 -11.65 2.12
N TYR A 61 -4.13 -10.86 1.34
CA TYR A 61 -5.58 -10.94 1.26
C TYR A 61 -6.07 -12.29 0.70
N ALA A 62 -5.43 -12.80 -0.36
CA ALA A 62 -5.76 -14.09 -0.96
C ALA A 62 -5.55 -15.25 0.03
N GLN A 63 -4.41 -15.26 0.74
CA GLN A 63 -4.12 -16.25 1.78
C GLN A 63 -5.17 -16.25 2.89
N MET A 64 -5.59 -15.07 3.34
CA MET A 64 -6.65 -14.96 4.37
C MET A 64 -8.01 -15.51 3.90
N ARG A 65 -8.27 -15.56 2.59
CA ARG A 65 -9.50 -16.10 2.01
C ARG A 65 -9.40 -17.57 1.59
N GLY A 66 -8.22 -18.20 1.77
CA GLY A 66 -7.96 -19.55 1.29
C GLY A 66 -7.96 -19.64 -0.24
N TRP A 67 -7.60 -18.55 -0.93
CA TRP A 67 -7.46 -18.49 -2.38
C TRP A 67 -6.02 -18.77 -2.82
N ASP A 68 -5.34 -19.68 -2.13
CA ASP A 68 -3.93 -19.98 -2.38
C ASP A 68 -3.70 -20.43 -3.83
N ASP A 69 -4.67 -21.12 -4.43
CA ASP A 69 -4.64 -21.67 -5.79
C ASP A 69 -4.64 -20.59 -6.90
N LEU A 70 -5.09 -19.35 -6.63
CA LEU A 70 -5.14 -18.26 -7.62
C LEU A 70 -3.76 -17.64 -7.91
N TYR A 71 -2.77 -17.89 -7.04
CA TYR A 71 -1.46 -17.24 -7.08
C TYR A 71 -0.33 -18.12 -7.58
N GLU A 72 -0.50 -19.45 -7.60
CA GLU A 72 0.50 -20.38 -8.14
C GLU A 72 0.48 -20.45 -9.68
N ASP A 73 -0.69 -20.28 -10.31
CA ASP A 73 -0.85 -20.51 -11.76
C ASP A 73 -0.78 -19.25 -12.65
N GLU A 74 -1.06 -18.02 -12.15
CA GLU A 74 -1.23 -16.84 -13.03
C GLU A 74 -0.12 -15.77 -12.98
N ILE A 75 0.82 -15.82 -12.03
CA ILE A 75 1.88 -14.78 -11.90
C ILE A 75 3.22 -15.19 -12.52
N GLN A 76 3.42 -16.45 -12.92
CA GLN A 76 4.62 -16.82 -13.68
C GLN A 76 4.65 -16.25 -15.10
N ASP A 77 3.51 -15.79 -15.64
CA ASP A 77 3.37 -15.34 -17.04
C ASP A 77 3.34 -13.82 -17.23
N LEU A 78 3.48 -13.02 -16.16
CA LEU A 78 3.70 -11.57 -16.28
C LEU A 78 5.20 -11.28 -16.39
N GLU A 79 5.78 -11.58 -17.55
CA GLU A 79 7.05 -10.98 -17.98
C GLU A 79 6.84 -9.47 -18.12
N ILE A 80 7.45 -8.69 -17.21
CA ILE A 80 7.49 -7.23 -17.30
C ILE A 80 8.66 -6.88 -18.23
N ASP A 81 8.35 -6.44 -19.44
CA ASP A 81 9.27 -5.82 -20.40
C ASP A 81 9.63 -4.37 -19.97
#